data_AF-T1A7H1-F1
#
_entry.id   AF-T1A7H1-F1
#
_cell.length_a   1.000
_cell.length_b   1.000
_cell.length_c   1.000
_cell.angle_alpha   90.00
_cell.angle_beta   90.00
_cell.angle_gamma   90.00
#
_symmetry.space_group_name_H-M   'P 1'
#
loop_
_entity.id
_entity.type
_entity.pdbx_description
1 polymer ?
#
loop_
_entity_poly.entity_id
_entity_poly.type
_entity_poly.pdbx_seq_one_letter_code
_entity_poly.pdbx_strand_id
1 'polypeptide(L)' 'AVIKLGPGQRYQFDYDYCKGCGICVAECPCGAIKMEPETI' A
#
# COMPACT_ATOMS: atom_id res chain seq x y z
N ALA A 1 -2.86 4.83 1.34
CA ALA A 1 -1.68 4.95 2.22
C ALA A 1 -1.43 3.62 2.93
N VAL A 2 -0.17 3.27 3.20
CA VAL A 2 0.18 2.04 3.94
C VAL A 2 0.09 2.33 5.45
N ILE A 3 -0.68 1.54 6.18
CA ILE A 3 -0.81 1.58 7.63
C ILE A 3 -0.12 0.36 8.23
N LYS A 4 0.74 0.60 9.22
CA LYS A 4 1.40 -0.45 10.03
C LYS A 4 0.51 -0.78 11.22
N LEU A 5 0.02 -2.02 11.31
CA LEU A 5 -0.90 -2.43 12.38
C LEU A 5 -0.20 -2.77 13.71
N GLY A 6 1.12 -2.91 13.72
CA GLY A 6 1.93 -3.11 14.92
C GLY A 6 2.86 -4.33 14.84
N PRO A 7 3.62 -4.62 15.92
CA PRO A 7 4.57 -5.74 15.95
C PRO A 7 3.84 -7.09 15.75
N GLY A 8 4.32 -7.90 14.81
CA GLY A 8 3.72 -9.19 14.45
C GLY A 8 2.43 -9.10 13.63
N GLN A 9 1.94 -7.90 13.34
CA GLN A 9 0.77 -7.66 12.51
C GLN A 9 1.19 -7.22 11.10
N ARG A 10 0.32 -7.49 10.13
CA ARG A 10 0.56 -7.14 8.72
C ARG A 10 0.32 -5.65 8.46
N TYR A 11 0.39 -5.29 7.19
CA TYR A 11 0.09 -3.95 6.70
C TYR A 11 -1.36 -3.89 6.22
N GLN A 12 -2.00 -2.74 6.39
CA GLN A 12 -3.30 -2.42 5.82
C GLN A 12 -3.15 -1.26 4.84
N PHE A 13 -3.97 -1.26 3.78
CA PHE A 13 -4.03 -0.15 2.85
C PHE A 13 -5.30 0.66 3.13
N ASP A 14 -5.12 1.95 3.36
CA ASP A 14 -6.19 2.94 3.42
C ASP A 14 -6.32 3.58 2.03
N TYR A 15 -7.41 3.27 1.33
CA TYR A 15 -7.62 3.77 -0.03
C TYR A 15 -8.07 5.23 -0.05
N ASP A 16 -8.81 5.69 0.97
CA ASP A 16 -9.26 7.08 1.10
C ASP A 16 -8.09 8.06 1.20
N TYR A 17 -7.01 7.64 1.87
CA TYR A 17 -5.77 8.41 1.96
C TYR A 17 -4.73 8.03 0.90
N CYS A 18 -5.05 7.12 -0.02
CA CYS A 18 -4.14 6.73 -1.07
C CYS A 18 -4.10 7.79 -2.17
N LYS A 19 -2.92 8.40 -2.36
CA LYS A 19 -2.70 9.37 -3.46
C LYS A 19 -2.15 8.74 -4.74
N GLY A 20 -2.03 7.42 -4.78
CA GLY A 20 -1.49 6.72 -5.94
C GLY A 20 -0.04 7.06 -6.30
N CYS A 21 0.79 7.46 -5.32
CA CYS A 21 2.19 7.83 -5.58
C CYS A 21 3.12 6.66 -5.94
N GLY A 22 2.69 5.41 -5.73
CA GLY A 22 3.46 4.21 -6.08
C GLY A 22 4.68 3.90 -5.20
N ILE A 23 4.99 4.74 -4.20
CA ILE A 23 6.15 4.55 -3.31
C ILE A 23 6.10 3.19 -2.59
N CYS A 24 4.91 2.77 -2.14
CA CYS A 24 4.74 1.49 -1.47
C CYS A 24 5.14 0.28 -2.33
N VAL A 25 4.92 0.35 -3.66
CA VAL A 25 5.36 -0.70 -4.58
C VAL A 25 6.87 -0.70 -4.73
N ALA A 26 7.48 0.48 -4.88
CA ALA A 26 8.92 0.62 -5.04
C ALA A 26 9.70 0.19 -3.79
N GLU A 27 9.16 0.47 -2.60
CA GLU A 27 9.78 0.08 -1.32
C GLU A 27 9.59 -1.39 -0.98
N CYS A 28 8.66 -2.10 -1.62
CA CYS A 28 8.37 -3.49 -1.29
C CYS A 28 9.43 -4.43 -1.87
N PRO A 29 10.37 -4.99 -1.07
CA PRO A 29 11.47 -5.79 -1.60
C PRO A 29 11.01 -7.13 -2.18
N CYS A 30 9.84 -7.62 -1.74
CA CYS A 30 9.24 -8.86 -2.24
C CYS A 30 8.25 -8.64 -3.38
N GLY A 31 8.00 -7.39 -3.81
CA GLY A 31 7.07 -7.10 -4.90
C GLY A 31 5.63 -7.52 -4.61
N ALA A 32 5.21 -7.57 -3.34
CA ALA A 32 3.90 -8.06 -2.93
C ALA A 32 2.75 -7.06 -3.18
N ILE A 33 3.05 -5.86 -3.69
CA ILE A 33 2.09 -4.76 -3.86
C ILE A 33 2.02 -4.41 -5.34
N LYS A 34 0.80 -4.27 -5.86
CA LYS A 34 0.54 -3.80 -7.23
C LYS A 34 -0.36 -2.57 -7.19
N MET A 35 -0.06 -1.59 -8.04
CA MET A 35 -0.92 -0.43 -8.25
C MET A 35 -1.99 -0.75 -9.28
N GLU A 36 -3.23 -0.47 -8.94
CA GLU A 36 -4.38 -0.56 -9.86
C GLU A 36 -5.06 0.81 -9.93
N PRO A 37 -5.46 1.27 -11.13
CA PRO A 37 -6.20 2.52 -11.29
C PRO A 37 -7.61 2.38 -10.70
N GLU A 38 -8.10 3.44 -10.07
CA GLU A 38 -9.49 3.49 -9.59
C GLU A 38 -10.42 3.48 -10.80
N THR A 39 -11.34 2.52 -10.82
CA THR A 39 -12.36 2.42 -11.86
C THR A 39 -13.61 3.14 -11.37
N ILE A 40 -14.09 4.11 -12.15
CA ILE A 40 -15.23 4.99 -11.85
C ILE A 40 -16.54 4.27 -12.19
#